data_AF-A0A1H5YIS6-F1
#
_entry.id   AF-A0A1H5YIS6-F1
#
_cell.length_a   1.000
_cell.length_b   1.000
_cell.length_c   1.000
_cell.angle_alpha   90.00
_cell.angle_beta   90.00
_cell.angle_gamma   90.00
#
_symmetry.space_group_name_H-M   'P 1'
#
loop_
_entity.id
_entity.type
_entity.pdbx_description
1 polymer ?
#
loop_
_entity_poly.entity_id
_entity_poly.type
_entity_poly.pdbx_seq_one_letter_code
_entity_poly.pdbx_strand_id
1 'polypeptide(L)'
;MPPVSVFSLLRARTASDFADWFRPGGEYLLRVADGMGFHTGDLPGFIDEAETAMRAGRTGADVAPAVNRLIAADLYADAAFGLPFLEWTPVWYELPLTPPVAYAEWRLRRVADQYAAAIDHVSLPRFSRPDDVVSRGAPAIESVSGFADRFAFADAILHLEWFDYVAAECGIGVPPELIAETRSQTVGYYVGDLAIEDLDPTVRRLQYLLFTDDEWVRAVDERYGLGSSLLSVWERVCRRERERFGGV
;
A
#
# COMPACT_ATOMS: atom_id res chain seq x y z
N MET A 1 1.62 26.89 17.76
CA MET A 1 0.81 25.74 17.28
C MET A 1 1.37 24.48 17.94
N PRO A 2 0.54 23.58 18.49
CA PRO A 2 1.05 22.29 18.94
C PRO A 2 1.65 21.56 17.72
N PRO A 3 2.73 20.79 17.89
CA PRO A 3 3.29 20.00 16.79
C PRO A 3 2.19 19.05 16.27
N VAL A 4 1.87 19.17 14.99
CA VAL A 4 1.11 18.13 14.30
C VAL A 4 2.04 16.92 14.25
N SER A 5 1.50 15.73 14.49
CA SER A 5 2.24 14.47 14.43
C SER A 5 1.35 13.44 13.77
N VAL A 6 1.88 12.27 13.40
CA VAL A 6 1.11 11.14 12.84
C VAL A 6 -0.16 10.80 13.66
N PHE A 7 -0.18 11.10 14.96
CA PHE A 7 -1.38 10.92 15.81
C PHE A 7 -2.53 11.89 15.48
N SER A 8 -2.30 12.96 14.71
CA SER A 8 -3.37 13.83 14.22
C SER A 8 -4.28 13.09 13.25
N LEU A 9 -3.79 12.06 12.55
CA LEU A 9 -4.59 11.16 11.70
C LEU A 9 -5.67 10.43 12.51
N LEU A 10 -5.50 10.25 13.83
CA LEU A 10 -6.54 9.70 14.71
C LEU A 10 -7.79 10.61 14.78
N ARG A 11 -7.69 11.86 14.30
CA ARG A 11 -8.83 12.79 14.19
C ARG A 11 -9.60 12.62 12.88
N ALA A 12 -9.06 11.92 11.88
CA ALA A 12 -9.79 11.60 10.66
C ALA A 12 -10.94 10.64 10.99
N ARG A 13 -12.16 10.99 10.58
CA ARG A 13 -13.39 10.28 10.97
C ARG A 13 -14.36 10.10 9.82
N THR A 14 -14.29 10.97 8.83
CA THR A 14 -15.26 11.06 7.73
C THR A 14 -14.57 10.79 6.40
N ALA A 15 -15.36 10.48 5.38
CA ALA A 15 -14.84 10.36 4.01
C ALA A 15 -14.03 11.60 3.59
N SER A 16 -14.50 12.81 3.94
CA SER A 16 -13.79 14.04 3.60
C SER A 16 -12.42 14.14 4.28
N ASP A 17 -12.25 13.59 5.48
CA ASP A 17 -10.95 13.56 6.17
C ASP A 17 -10.00 12.58 5.50
N PHE A 18 -10.51 11.47 4.96
CA PHE A 18 -9.73 10.45 4.25
C PHE A 18 -9.53 10.74 2.76
N ALA A 19 -10.15 11.80 2.20
CA ALA A 19 -9.92 12.18 0.80
C ALA A 19 -8.44 12.54 0.53
N ASP A 20 -7.75 13.15 1.50
CA ASP A 20 -6.31 13.45 1.44
C ASP A 20 -5.41 12.22 1.56
N TRP A 21 -5.96 11.11 2.07
CA TRP A 21 -5.29 9.82 2.18
C TRP A 21 -5.52 8.98 0.91
N PHE A 22 -6.76 8.91 0.46
CA PHE A 22 -7.19 8.16 -0.73
C PHE A 22 -6.54 8.68 -2.02
N ARG A 23 -6.50 10.02 -2.21
CA ARG A 23 -6.03 10.59 -3.49
C ARG A 23 -4.61 10.12 -3.86
N PRO A 24 -3.62 10.20 -2.95
CA PRO A 24 -2.31 9.59 -3.19
C PRO A 24 -2.35 8.07 -3.50
N GLY A 25 -3.22 7.30 -2.85
CA GLY A 25 -3.38 5.85 -3.09
C GLY A 25 -3.89 5.53 -4.50
N GLY A 26 -4.92 6.26 -4.95
CA GLY A 26 -5.40 6.17 -6.33
C GLY A 26 -4.35 6.57 -7.38
N GLU A 27 -3.60 7.65 -7.13
CA GLU A 27 -2.49 8.07 -8.01
C GLU A 27 -1.36 7.03 -8.04
N TYR A 28 -1.08 6.38 -6.92
CA TYR A 28 -0.13 5.28 -6.82
C TYR A 28 -0.56 4.09 -7.68
N LEU A 29 -1.81 3.62 -7.54
CA LEU A 29 -2.37 2.55 -8.37
C LEU A 29 -2.23 2.86 -9.87
N LEU A 30 -2.63 4.07 -10.28
CA LEU A 30 -2.54 4.52 -11.66
C LEU A 30 -1.09 4.52 -12.16
N ARG A 31 -0.15 5.04 -11.35
CA ARG A 31 1.27 5.10 -11.70
C ARG A 31 1.88 3.72 -11.91
N VAL A 32 1.58 2.76 -11.02
CA VAL A 32 2.08 1.39 -11.16
C VAL A 32 1.47 0.72 -12.38
N ALA A 33 0.16 0.83 -12.57
CA ALA A 33 -0.53 0.21 -13.70
C ALA A 33 -0.08 0.76 -15.06
N ASP A 34 -0.04 2.09 -15.22
CA ASP A 34 0.46 2.75 -16.44
C ASP A 34 1.96 2.50 -16.63
N GLY A 35 2.72 2.55 -15.53
CA GLY A 35 4.15 2.24 -15.51
C GLY A 35 4.46 0.82 -15.96
N MET A 36 3.54 -0.14 -15.80
CA MET A 36 3.66 -1.51 -16.32
C MET A 36 2.99 -1.70 -17.69
N GLY A 37 2.28 -0.68 -18.20
CA GLY A 37 1.55 -0.74 -19.47
C GLY A 37 0.23 -1.53 -19.39
N PHE A 38 -0.36 -1.69 -18.21
CA PHE A 38 -1.67 -2.31 -18.07
C PHE A 38 -2.77 -1.37 -18.55
N HIS A 39 -3.89 -1.94 -19.02
CA HIS A 39 -5.04 -1.14 -19.41
C HIS A 39 -5.77 -0.61 -18.17
N THR A 40 -5.80 0.71 -18.02
CA THR A 40 -6.38 1.41 -16.86
C THR A 40 -7.79 1.98 -17.13
N GLY A 41 -8.29 1.91 -18.35
CA GLY A 41 -9.58 2.50 -18.72
C GLY A 41 -9.65 3.99 -18.38
N ASP A 42 -10.71 4.40 -17.67
CA ASP A 42 -10.91 5.77 -17.16
C ASP A 42 -10.56 5.90 -15.66
N LEU A 43 -9.59 5.13 -15.18
CA LEU A 43 -9.12 5.22 -13.79
C LEU A 43 -8.79 6.65 -13.34
N PRO A 44 -8.13 7.51 -14.16
CA PRO A 44 -7.91 8.91 -13.79
C PRO A 44 -9.21 9.67 -13.47
N GLY A 45 -10.25 9.51 -14.31
CA GLY A 45 -11.55 10.12 -14.08
C GLY A 45 -12.25 9.56 -12.84
N PHE A 46 -12.10 8.26 -12.56
CA PHE A 46 -12.64 7.66 -11.35
C PHE A 46 -11.95 8.16 -10.07
N ILE A 47 -10.64 8.41 -10.10
CA ILE A 47 -9.89 8.98 -8.97
C ILE A 47 -10.36 10.42 -8.69
N ASP A 48 -10.54 11.24 -9.73
CA ASP A 48 -11.02 12.62 -9.59
C ASP A 48 -12.46 12.67 -9.03
N GLU A 49 -13.36 11.82 -9.53
CA GLU A 49 -14.74 11.73 -9.03
C GLU A 49 -14.77 11.14 -7.61
N ALA A 50 -13.90 10.18 -7.29
CA ALA A 50 -13.78 9.63 -5.94
C ALA A 50 -13.37 10.70 -4.92
N GLU A 51 -12.32 11.47 -5.20
CA GLU A 51 -11.92 12.58 -4.32
C GLU A 51 -13.07 13.59 -4.17
N THR A 52 -13.71 13.98 -5.27
CA THR A 52 -14.84 14.92 -5.25
C THR A 52 -15.99 14.40 -4.40
N ALA A 53 -16.36 13.12 -4.54
CA ALA A 53 -17.40 12.48 -3.75
C ALA A 53 -17.03 12.43 -2.26
N MET A 54 -15.81 12.00 -1.93
CA MET A 54 -15.32 11.93 -0.55
C MET A 54 -15.34 13.30 0.13
N ARG A 55 -14.86 14.36 -0.54
CA ARG A 55 -14.90 15.74 -0.05
C ARG A 55 -16.32 16.26 0.17
N ALA A 56 -17.24 15.89 -0.72
CA ALA A 56 -18.65 16.24 -0.59
C ALA A 56 -19.39 15.38 0.46
N GLY A 57 -18.73 14.37 1.05
CA GLY A 57 -19.36 13.42 1.96
C GLY A 57 -20.39 12.50 1.30
N ARG A 58 -20.33 12.35 -0.04
CA ARG A 58 -21.19 11.42 -0.79
C ARG A 58 -20.65 10.00 -0.63
N THR A 59 -21.55 9.06 -0.36
CA THR A 59 -21.24 7.64 -0.19
C THR A 59 -22.38 6.79 -0.75
N GLY A 60 -22.13 5.50 -0.95
CA GLY A 60 -23.17 4.54 -1.31
C GLY A 60 -23.91 4.92 -2.60
N ALA A 61 -25.24 4.99 -2.55
CA ALA A 61 -26.08 5.22 -3.72
C ALA A 61 -25.87 6.59 -4.41
N ASP A 62 -25.26 7.56 -3.72
CA ASP A 62 -24.98 8.91 -4.26
C ASP A 62 -23.68 8.98 -5.10
N VAL A 63 -23.01 7.83 -5.27
CA VAL A 63 -21.74 7.66 -5.95
C VAL A 63 -21.86 6.50 -6.95
N ALA A 64 -21.22 6.64 -8.11
CA ALA A 64 -21.26 5.59 -9.14
C ALA A 64 -20.64 4.28 -8.60
N PRO A 65 -21.18 3.09 -8.95
CA PRO A 65 -20.69 1.81 -8.41
C PRO A 65 -19.19 1.56 -8.62
N ALA A 66 -18.63 1.95 -9.77
CA ALA A 66 -17.19 1.82 -10.04
C ALA A 66 -16.33 2.70 -9.10
N VAL A 67 -16.80 3.91 -8.80
CA VAL A 67 -16.15 4.85 -7.88
C VAL A 67 -16.26 4.36 -6.44
N ASN A 68 -17.44 3.85 -6.03
CA ASN A 68 -17.60 3.19 -4.74
C ASN A 68 -16.64 2.01 -4.58
N ARG A 69 -16.50 1.17 -5.61
CA ARG A 69 -15.60 0.02 -5.57
C ARG A 69 -14.14 0.44 -5.45
N LEU A 70 -13.70 1.44 -6.22
CA LEU A 70 -12.34 1.98 -6.11
C LEU A 70 -12.04 2.47 -4.69
N ILE A 71 -12.91 3.31 -4.11
CA ILE A 71 -12.73 3.84 -2.76
C ILE A 71 -12.76 2.70 -1.72
N ALA A 72 -13.73 1.80 -1.81
CA ALA A 72 -13.87 0.70 -0.86
C ALA A 72 -12.66 -0.24 -0.91
N ALA A 73 -12.19 -0.60 -2.10
CA ALA A 73 -11.03 -1.47 -2.27
C ALA A 73 -9.77 -0.82 -1.65
N ASP A 74 -9.43 0.40 -2.07
CA ASP A 74 -8.28 1.15 -1.56
C ASP A 74 -8.31 1.26 -0.02
N LEU A 75 -9.41 1.72 0.56
CA LEU A 75 -9.52 1.89 2.02
C LEU A 75 -9.53 0.55 2.78
N TYR A 76 -10.08 -0.53 2.22
CA TYR A 76 -9.97 -1.87 2.85
C TYR A 76 -8.54 -2.41 2.78
N ALA A 77 -7.83 -2.17 1.68
CA ALA A 77 -6.43 -2.55 1.53
C ALA A 77 -5.55 -1.83 2.55
N ASP A 78 -5.70 -0.51 2.66
CA ASP A 78 -4.97 0.30 3.64
C ASP A 78 -5.30 -0.09 5.08
N ALA A 79 -6.59 -0.37 5.35
CA ALA A 79 -7.01 -0.81 6.67
C ALA A 79 -6.36 -2.14 7.07
N ALA A 80 -6.28 -3.09 6.14
CA ALA A 80 -5.75 -4.41 6.40
C ALA A 80 -4.22 -4.50 6.32
N PHE A 81 -3.53 -3.51 5.75
CA PHE A 81 -2.08 -3.52 5.54
C PHE A 81 -1.27 -3.37 6.84
N GLY A 82 -1.65 -2.42 7.70
CA GLY A 82 -0.76 -1.92 8.74
C GLY A 82 -0.35 -2.95 9.81
N LEU A 83 -1.29 -3.76 10.33
CA LEU A 83 -0.97 -4.77 11.34
C LEU A 83 -0.09 -5.90 10.79
N PRO A 84 -0.39 -6.49 9.61
CA PRO A 84 0.54 -7.36 8.90
C PRO A 84 1.92 -6.76 8.76
N PHE A 85 2.04 -5.53 8.25
CA PHE A 85 3.32 -4.86 8.09
C PHE A 85 4.16 -4.82 9.38
N LEU A 86 3.54 -4.44 10.51
CA LEU A 86 4.25 -4.33 11.78
C LEU A 86 4.87 -5.65 12.25
N GLU A 87 4.25 -6.81 11.98
CA GLU A 87 4.79 -8.12 12.37
C GLU A 87 6.10 -8.48 11.67
N TRP A 88 6.39 -7.87 10.52
CA TRP A 88 7.68 -8.04 9.83
C TRP A 88 8.82 -7.22 10.47
N THR A 89 8.47 -6.24 11.31
CA THR A 89 9.43 -5.31 11.90
C THR A 89 9.92 -5.80 13.27
N PRO A 90 11.05 -5.26 13.79
CA PRO A 90 11.47 -5.55 15.15
C PRO A 90 10.40 -5.15 16.19
N VAL A 91 10.29 -5.95 17.25
CA VAL A 91 9.31 -5.79 18.35
C VAL A 91 9.28 -4.38 18.96
N TRP A 92 10.43 -3.69 19.03
CA TRP A 92 10.50 -2.32 19.56
C TRP A 92 9.74 -1.29 18.69
N TYR A 93 9.56 -1.58 17.40
CA TYR A 93 8.80 -0.78 16.45
C TYR A 93 7.34 -1.23 16.39
N GLU A 94 7.10 -2.54 16.34
CA GLU A 94 5.78 -3.16 16.32
C GLU A 94 4.93 -2.73 17.52
N LEU A 95 5.38 -3.03 18.75
CA LEU A 95 4.59 -2.84 19.97
C LEU A 95 4.00 -1.43 20.16
N PRO A 96 4.78 -0.33 20.04
CA PRO A 96 4.23 1.01 20.22
C PRO A 96 3.29 1.44 19.08
N LEU A 97 3.41 0.86 17.89
CA LEU A 97 2.59 1.22 16.73
C LEU A 97 1.33 0.36 16.58
N THR A 98 1.27 -0.82 17.18
CA THR A 98 0.10 -1.69 17.10
C THR A 98 -1.20 -1.00 17.54
N PRO A 99 -1.30 -0.33 18.71
CA PRO A 99 -2.55 0.33 19.10
C PRO A 99 -3.03 1.46 18.16
N PRO A 100 -2.20 2.44 17.75
CA PRO A 100 -2.64 3.46 16.82
C PRO A 100 -2.95 2.90 15.43
N VAL A 101 -2.22 1.88 14.96
CA VAL A 101 -2.50 1.22 13.67
C VAL A 101 -3.82 0.45 13.70
N ALA A 102 -4.10 -0.32 14.76
CA ALA A 102 -5.39 -1.00 14.92
C ALA A 102 -6.57 -0.01 14.98
N TYR A 103 -6.35 1.18 15.55
CA TYR A 103 -7.36 2.24 15.54
C TYR A 103 -7.57 2.83 14.15
N ALA A 104 -6.49 3.07 13.40
CA ALA A 104 -6.54 3.56 12.02
C ALA A 104 -7.26 2.55 11.11
N GLU A 105 -6.93 1.25 11.24
CA GLU A 105 -7.64 0.15 10.56
C GLU A 105 -9.15 0.24 10.79
N TRP A 106 -9.57 0.30 12.06
CA TRP A 106 -10.99 0.36 12.39
C TRP A 106 -11.68 1.59 11.82
N ARG A 107 -10.99 2.74 11.76
CA ARG A 107 -11.51 3.98 11.15
C ARG A 107 -11.66 3.83 9.64
N LEU A 108 -10.63 3.35 8.96
CA LEU A 108 -10.63 3.14 7.52
C LEU A 108 -11.73 2.17 7.11
N ARG A 109 -11.85 1.01 7.78
CA ARG A 109 -12.94 0.04 7.55
C ARG A 109 -14.31 0.69 7.64
N ARG A 110 -14.56 1.52 8.66
CA ARG A 110 -15.85 2.19 8.83
C ARG A 110 -16.21 3.17 7.71
N VAL A 111 -15.21 3.77 7.07
CA VAL A 111 -15.44 4.63 5.90
C VAL A 111 -15.61 3.76 4.66
N ALA A 112 -14.77 2.74 4.47
CA ALA A 112 -14.90 1.76 3.39
C ALA A 112 -16.29 1.11 3.36
N ASP A 113 -16.82 0.70 4.53
CA ASP A 113 -18.16 0.10 4.68
C ASP A 113 -19.28 0.98 4.08
N GLN A 114 -19.14 2.31 4.14
CA GLN A 114 -20.14 3.24 3.59
C GLN A 114 -20.16 3.24 2.06
N TYR A 115 -19.00 3.08 1.44
CA TYR A 115 -18.87 2.94 -0.01
C TYR A 115 -19.24 1.52 -0.46
N ALA A 116 -18.87 0.51 0.32
CA ALA A 116 -19.19 -0.89 0.07
C ALA A 116 -20.70 -1.20 0.14
N ALA A 117 -21.48 -0.41 0.87
CA ALA A 117 -22.92 -0.64 1.06
C ALA A 117 -23.76 -0.61 -0.23
N ALA A 118 -23.26 0.01 -1.31
CA ALA A 118 -23.97 0.15 -2.59
C ALA A 118 -23.37 -0.67 -3.74
N ILE A 119 -22.42 -1.57 -3.45
CA ILE A 119 -21.83 -2.48 -4.44
C ILE A 119 -22.19 -3.92 -4.08
N ASP A 120 -22.45 -4.74 -5.10
CA ASP A 120 -22.92 -6.12 -4.90
C ASP A 120 -21.90 -7.01 -4.16
N HIS A 121 -20.62 -6.77 -4.43
CA HIS A 121 -19.50 -7.50 -3.86
C HIS A 121 -18.22 -6.67 -3.94
N VAL A 122 -17.39 -6.83 -2.92
CA VAL A 122 -15.98 -6.45 -2.84
C VAL A 122 -15.30 -7.52 -2.01
N SER A 123 -14.16 -8.04 -2.46
CA SER A 123 -13.40 -9.00 -1.68
C SER A 123 -12.70 -8.30 -0.49
N LEU A 124 -12.18 -9.07 0.46
CA LEU A 124 -11.37 -8.50 1.55
C LEU A 124 -9.91 -8.88 1.33
N PRO A 125 -8.98 -7.91 1.41
CA PRO A 125 -7.57 -8.17 1.18
C PRO A 125 -7.00 -9.05 2.28
N ARG A 126 -6.02 -9.87 1.91
CA ARG A 126 -5.23 -10.67 2.84
C ARG A 126 -3.76 -10.42 2.55
N PHE A 127 -3.06 -10.03 3.60
CA PHE A 127 -1.64 -9.74 3.54
C PHE A 127 -0.85 -10.84 4.23
N SER A 128 0.29 -11.17 3.65
CA SER A 128 1.18 -12.19 4.21
C SER A 128 1.72 -11.77 5.57
N ARG A 129 1.74 -12.73 6.50
CA ARG A 129 2.52 -12.63 7.73
C ARG A 129 3.94 -13.15 7.48
N PRO A 130 4.91 -12.85 8.37
CA PRO A 130 6.29 -13.34 8.19
C PRO A 130 6.39 -14.86 8.02
N ASP A 131 5.54 -15.62 8.73
CA ASP A 131 5.53 -17.09 8.68
C ASP A 131 4.92 -17.65 7.38
N ASP A 132 4.17 -16.83 6.62
CA ASP A 132 3.58 -17.24 5.34
C ASP A 132 4.61 -17.22 4.19
N VAL A 133 5.76 -16.56 4.39
CA VAL A 133 6.82 -16.44 3.40
C VAL A 133 8.01 -17.29 3.82
N VAL A 134 8.07 -18.51 3.28
CA VAL A 134 9.08 -19.51 3.64
C VAL A 134 10.16 -19.61 2.57
N SER A 135 11.42 -19.58 2.99
CA SER A 135 12.57 -19.90 2.15
C SER A 135 13.50 -20.85 2.90
N ARG A 136 14.06 -21.85 2.20
CA ARG A 136 14.96 -22.86 2.78
C ARG A 136 14.37 -23.59 4.01
N GLY A 137 13.05 -23.73 4.06
CA GLY A 137 12.33 -24.44 5.14
C GLY A 137 12.08 -23.64 6.42
N ALA A 138 12.40 -22.34 6.44
CA ALA A 138 12.14 -21.43 7.56
C ALA A 138 11.51 -20.11 7.07
N PRO A 139 10.90 -19.30 7.95
CA PRO A 139 10.44 -17.97 7.58
C PRO A 139 11.58 -17.15 6.95
N ALA A 140 11.34 -16.61 5.75
CA ALA A 140 12.35 -15.90 4.96
C ALA A 140 12.94 -14.69 5.70
N ILE A 141 12.13 -14.06 6.56
CA ILE A 141 12.53 -12.93 7.41
C ILE A 141 13.70 -13.26 8.35
N GLU A 142 13.92 -14.54 8.69
CA GLU A 142 15.05 -14.97 9.54
C GLU A 142 16.40 -14.75 8.85
N SER A 143 16.43 -14.75 7.50
CA SER A 143 17.63 -14.45 6.72
C SER A 143 17.89 -12.94 6.58
N VAL A 144 16.96 -12.09 7.03
CA VAL A 144 17.03 -10.63 6.89
C VAL A 144 17.26 -9.98 8.26
N SER A 145 18.28 -9.14 8.34
CA SER A 145 18.69 -8.50 9.59
C SER A 145 18.67 -6.98 9.46
N GLY A 146 18.44 -6.29 10.59
CA GLY A 146 18.35 -4.84 10.62
C GLY A 146 16.95 -4.31 10.29
N PHE A 147 16.63 -3.14 10.85
CA PHE A 147 15.32 -2.53 10.72
C PHE A 147 14.99 -2.18 9.26
N ALA A 148 15.90 -1.47 8.57
CA ALA A 148 15.64 -0.97 7.22
C ALA A 148 15.43 -2.09 6.20
N ASP A 149 16.19 -3.18 6.28
CA ASP A 149 16.08 -4.28 5.32
C ASP A 149 14.85 -5.15 5.59
N ARG A 150 14.47 -5.35 6.87
CA ARG A 150 13.19 -5.99 7.22
C ARG A 150 11.98 -5.16 6.79
N PHE A 151 12.07 -3.85 7.01
CA PHE A 151 11.06 -2.89 6.56
C PHE A 151 10.89 -2.98 5.05
N ALA A 152 11.99 -2.84 4.30
CA ALA A 152 12.00 -2.92 2.85
C ALA A 152 11.47 -4.26 2.32
N PHE A 153 11.82 -5.37 2.98
CA PHE A 153 11.32 -6.68 2.60
C PHE A 153 9.82 -6.83 2.82
N ALA A 154 9.30 -6.37 3.97
CA ALA A 154 7.87 -6.31 4.24
C ALA A 154 7.15 -5.47 3.18
N ASP A 155 7.68 -4.26 2.92
CA ASP A 155 7.14 -3.31 1.96
C ASP A 155 7.04 -3.95 0.55
N ALA A 156 8.10 -4.58 0.08
CA ALA A 156 8.17 -5.21 -1.24
C ALA A 156 7.16 -6.35 -1.45
N ILE A 157 6.80 -7.08 -0.38
CA ILE A 157 5.83 -8.17 -0.44
C ILE A 157 4.41 -7.63 -0.27
N LEU A 158 4.19 -6.77 0.74
CA LEU A 158 2.84 -6.32 1.07
C LEU A 158 2.31 -5.29 0.08
N HIS A 159 3.15 -4.44 -0.52
CA HIS A 159 2.70 -3.53 -1.59
C HIS A 159 2.40 -4.26 -2.89
N LEU A 160 3.09 -5.38 -3.17
CA LEU A 160 2.74 -6.24 -4.29
C LEU A 160 1.32 -6.83 -4.10
N GLU A 161 1.01 -7.29 -2.90
CA GLU A 161 -0.31 -7.83 -2.53
C GLU A 161 -1.39 -6.73 -2.52
N TRP A 162 -1.05 -5.53 -2.04
CA TRP A 162 -1.94 -4.37 -2.05
C TRP A 162 -2.30 -4.03 -3.50
N PHE A 163 -1.30 -3.92 -4.36
CA PHE A 163 -1.48 -3.56 -5.76
C PHE A 163 -2.31 -4.61 -6.49
N ASP A 164 -1.98 -5.90 -6.35
CA ASP A 164 -2.73 -7.00 -6.97
C ASP A 164 -4.22 -6.96 -6.58
N TYR A 165 -4.50 -6.78 -5.28
CA TYR A 165 -5.87 -6.70 -4.78
C TYR A 165 -6.63 -5.48 -5.33
N VAL A 166 -6.08 -4.27 -5.21
CA VAL A 166 -6.79 -3.05 -5.66
C VAL A 166 -6.95 -3.06 -7.18
N ALA A 167 -5.92 -3.51 -7.92
CA ALA A 167 -5.96 -3.65 -9.37
C ALA A 167 -7.08 -4.62 -9.80
N ALA A 168 -7.21 -5.77 -9.14
CA ALA A 168 -8.26 -6.74 -9.42
C ALA A 168 -9.66 -6.16 -9.18
N GLU A 169 -9.89 -5.46 -8.06
CA GLU A 169 -11.17 -4.80 -7.76
C GLU A 169 -11.49 -3.68 -8.76
N CYS A 170 -10.48 -3.02 -9.31
CA CYS A 170 -10.63 -2.01 -10.36
C CYS A 170 -10.74 -2.60 -11.78
N GLY A 171 -10.68 -3.92 -11.93
CA GLY A 171 -10.75 -4.60 -13.23
C GLY A 171 -9.49 -4.42 -14.10
N ILE A 172 -8.35 -4.08 -13.49
CA ILE A 172 -7.06 -4.00 -14.17
C ILE A 172 -6.52 -5.43 -14.31
N GLY A 173 -6.32 -5.87 -15.55
CA GLY A 173 -5.88 -7.23 -15.87
C GLY A 173 -4.39 -7.45 -15.62
N VAL A 174 -4.00 -7.62 -14.35
CA VAL A 174 -2.63 -7.97 -13.97
C VAL A 174 -2.40 -9.48 -14.14
N PRO A 175 -1.36 -9.92 -14.86
CA PRO A 175 -1.08 -11.35 -15.02
C PRO A 175 -0.72 -12.01 -13.67
N PRO A 176 -1.41 -13.09 -13.24
CA PRO A 176 -1.10 -13.78 -12.00
C PRO A 176 0.33 -14.32 -11.95
N GLU A 177 0.87 -14.74 -13.10
CA GLU A 177 2.25 -15.24 -13.22
C GLU A 177 3.27 -14.14 -12.92
N LEU A 178 2.98 -12.88 -13.28
CA LEU A 178 3.85 -11.75 -12.94
C LEU A 178 3.88 -11.53 -11.43
N ILE A 179 2.73 -11.55 -10.75
CA ILE A 179 2.66 -11.41 -9.29
C ILE A 179 3.42 -12.54 -8.60
N ALA A 180 3.22 -13.79 -9.05
CA ALA A 180 3.90 -14.95 -8.49
C ALA A 180 5.42 -14.88 -8.70
N GLU A 181 5.88 -14.50 -9.90
CA GLU A 181 7.30 -14.38 -10.23
C GLU A 181 7.94 -13.22 -9.47
N THR A 182 7.29 -12.05 -9.42
CA THR A 182 7.77 -10.91 -8.64
C THR A 182 7.91 -11.27 -7.18
N ARG A 183 6.93 -11.96 -6.59
CA ARG A 183 7.02 -12.44 -5.21
C ARG A 183 8.22 -13.36 -5.02
N SER A 184 8.34 -14.39 -5.86
CA SER A 184 9.42 -15.39 -5.80
C SER A 184 10.81 -14.76 -5.87
N GLN A 185 11.05 -13.93 -6.88
CA GLN A 185 12.35 -13.29 -7.09
C GLN A 185 12.66 -12.24 -6.02
N THR A 186 11.64 -11.50 -5.53
CA THR A 186 11.82 -10.54 -4.44
C THR A 186 12.26 -11.26 -3.16
N VAL A 187 11.64 -12.40 -2.83
CA VAL A 187 12.08 -13.24 -1.71
C VAL A 187 13.51 -13.71 -1.93
N GLY A 188 13.83 -14.23 -3.12
CA GLY A 188 15.19 -14.66 -3.48
C GLY A 188 16.24 -13.56 -3.30
N TYR A 189 15.93 -12.33 -3.70
CA TYR A 189 16.78 -11.17 -3.49
C TYR A 189 17.03 -10.88 -2.01
N TYR A 190 15.97 -10.75 -1.21
CA TYR A 190 16.11 -10.37 0.20
C TYR A 190 16.76 -11.45 1.07
N VAL A 191 16.57 -12.74 0.76
CA VAL A 191 17.24 -13.83 1.49
C VAL A 191 18.68 -14.11 1.03
N GLY A 192 19.14 -13.37 0.02
CA GLY A 192 20.50 -13.42 -0.53
C GLY A 192 20.76 -14.55 -1.52
N ASP A 193 19.71 -15.17 -2.07
CA ASP A 193 19.82 -16.21 -3.10
C ASP A 193 19.96 -15.62 -4.51
N LEU A 194 19.50 -14.39 -4.73
CA LEU A 194 19.63 -13.64 -5.99
C LEU A 194 20.29 -12.28 -5.75
N ALA A 195 21.13 -11.85 -6.70
CA ALA A 195 21.55 -10.45 -6.78
C ALA A 195 20.51 -9.60 -7.55
N ILE A 196 20.60 -8.28 -7.44
CA ILE A 196 19.67 -7.38 -8.15
C ILE A 196 19.78 -7.54 -9.67
N GLU A 197 20.96 -7.89 -10.18
CA GLU A 197 21.23 -8.13 -11.60
C GLU A 197 20.65 -9.45 -12.12
N ASP A 198 20.36 -10.40 -11.22
CA ASP A 198 19.77 -11.70 -11.55
C ASP A 198 18.25 -11.62 -11.70
N LEU A 199 17.63 -10.53 -11.22
CA LEU A 199 16.19 -10.33 -11.28
C LEU A 199 15.74 -10.03 -12.71
N ASP A 200 14.61 -10.60 -13.09
CA ASP A 200 13.98 -10.32 -14.37
C ASP A 200 13.70 -8.81 -14.52
N PRO A 201 14.01 -8.19 -15.67
CA PRO A 201 13.80 -6.75 -15.86
C PRO A 201 12.36 -6.29 -15.61
N THR A 202 11.37 -7.13 -15.90
CA THR A 202 9.95 -6.86 -15.62
C THR A 202 9.68 -6.86 -14.13
N VAL A 203 10.22 -7.83 -13.39
CA VAL A 203 10.12 -7.90 -11.92
C VAL A 203 10.77 -6.67 -11.28
N ARG A 204 11.97 -6.31 -11.73
CA ARG A 204 12.68 -5.11 -11.26
C ARG A 204 11.87 -3.84 -11.52
N ARG A 205 11.29 -3.71 -12.71
CA ARG A 205 10.44 -2.58 -13.07
C ARG A 205 9.20 -2.50 -12.18
N LEU A 206 8.53 -3.63 -11.93
CA LEU A 206 7.37 -3.65 -11.05
C LEU A 206 7.77 -3.23 -9.62
N GLN A 207 8.83 -3.79 -9.05
CA GLN A 207 9.30 -3.38 -7.72
C GLN A 207 9.72 -1.91 -7.68
N TYR A 208 10.42 -1.41 -8.71
CA TYR A 208 10.73 0.01 -8.84
C TYR A 208 9.49 0.90 -8.76
N LEU A 209 8.41 0.51 -9.43
CA LEU A 209 7.13 1.23 -9.41
C LEU A 209 6.41 1.08 -8.07
N LEU A 210 6.43 -0.11 -7.46
CA LEU A 210 5.82 -0.34 -6.15
C LEU A 210 6.50 0.48 -5.06
N PHE A 211 7.83 0.67 -5.13
CA PHE A 211 8.58 1.53 -4.22
C PHE A 211 8.37 3.04 -4.47
N THR A 212 7.53 3.44 -5.43
CA THR A 212 7.04 4.83 -5.52
C THR A 212 6.10 5.21 -4.36
N ASP A 213 5.88 4.29 -3.42
CA ASP A 213 5.32 4.58 -2.10
C ASP A 213 6.11 5.67 -1.36
N ASP A 214 7.39 5.90 -1.68
CA ASP A 214 8.14 7.06 -1.16
C ASP A 214 7.45 8.40 -1.50
N GLU A 215 6.82 8.49 -2.68
CA GLU A 215 6.04 9.66 -3.08
C GLU A 215 4.68 9.71 -2.37
N TRP A 216 4.04 8.57 -2.12
CA TRP A 216 2.77 8.48 -1.38
C TRP A 216 2.97 8.92 0.07
N VAL A 217 3.96 8.36 0.77
CA VAL A 217 4.30 8.69 2.16
C VAL A 217 4.53 10.19 2.31
N ARG A 218 5.30 10.79 1.39
CA ARG A 218 5.55 12.23 1.37
C ARG A 218 4.27 13.04 1.14
N ALA A 219 3.43 12.63 0.18
CA ALA A 219 2.18 13.32 -0.10
C ALA A 219 1.22 13.29 1.10
N VAL A 220 1.15 12.18 1.83
CA VAL A 220 0.37 12.06 3.08
C VAL A 220 0.95 12.96 4.17
N ASP A 221 2.28 12.96 4.38
CA ASP A 221 2.93 13.84 5.36
C ASP A 221 2.64 15.32 5.08
N GLU A 222 2.72 15.73 3.80
CA GLU A 222 2.47 17.09 3.35
C GLU A 222 0.98 17.50 3.48
N ARG A 223 0.05 16.66 2.98
CA ARG A 223 -1.40 16.96 2.99
C ARG A 223 -1.97 17.06 4.39
N TYR A 224 -1.51 16.22 5.31
CA TYR A 224 -1.93 16.25 6.71
C TYR A 224 -1.04 17.15 7.60
N GLY A 225 0.03 17.73 7.03
CA GLY A 225 0.97 18.62 7.72
C GLY A 225 1.67 17.96 8.90
N LEU A 226 1.99 16.67 8.80
CA LEU A 226 2.41 15.83 9.93
C LEU A 226 3.84 16.10 10.38
N GLY A 227 4.75 16.47 9.48
CA GLY A 227 6.17 16.69 9.81
C GLY A 227 6.78 15.47 10.52
N SER A 228 6.39 14.27 10.11
CA SER A 228 6.57 13.04 10.85
C SER A 228 7.94 12.44 10.59
N SER A 229 8.79 12.39 11.63
CA SER A 229 10.08 11.70 11.54
C SER A 229 9.93 10.22 11.21
N LEU A 230 8.81 9.60 11.59
CA LEU A 230 8.47 8.21 11.26
C LEU A 230 8.26 8.05 9.75
N LEU A 231 7.44 8.91 9.14
CA LEU A 231 7.19 8.89 7.70
C LEU A 231 8.45 9.24 6.92
N SER A 232 9.29 10.15 7.43
CA SER A 232 10.59 10.42 6.82
C SER A 232 11.54 9.21 6.86
N VAL A 233 11.44 8.31 7.86
CA VAL A 233 12.20 7.05 7.85
C VAL A 233 11.68 6.13 6.75
N TRP A 234 10.36 5.97 6.65
CA TRP A 234 9.70 5.18 5.62
C TRP A 234 10.10 5.65 4.22
N GLU A 235 9.90 6.94 3.93
CA GLU A 235 10.28 7.59 2.67
C GLU A 235 11.74 7.29 2.28
N ARG A 236 12.67 7.38 3.25
CA ARG A 236 14.09 7.10 2.98
C ARG A 236 14.35 5.63 2.64
N VAL A 237 13.65 4.69 3.29
CA VAL A 237 13.80 3.26 3.00
C VAL A 237 13.24 2.96 1.61
N CYS A 238 12.02 3.41 1.30
CA CYS A 238 11.40 3.16 -0.01
C CYS A 238 12.17 3.85 -1.15
N ARG A 239 12.64 5.08 -0.96
CA ARG A 239 13.50 5.75 -1.96
C ARG A 239 14.78 4.96 -2.22
N ARG A 240 15.44 4.48 -1.16
CA ARG A 240 16.67 3.68 -1.30
C ARG A 240 16.41 2.42 -2.13
N GLU A 241 15.32 1.71 -1.85
CA GLU A 241 14.98 0.51 -2.63
C GLU A 241 14.56 0.85 -4.06
N ARG A 242 13.76 1.90 -4.26
CA ARG A 242 13.41 2.39 -5.60
C ARG A 242 14.67 2.66 -6.44
N GLU A 243 15.64 3.38 -5.89
CA GLU A 243 16.92 3.64 -6.55
C GLU A 243 17.68 2.34 -6.87
N ARG A 244 17.66 1.36 -5.97
CA ARG A 244 18.29 0.04 -6.20
C ARG A 244 17.61 -0.73 -7.34
N PHE A 245 16.29 -0.83 -7.35
CA PHE A 245 15.56 -1.54 -8.41
C PHE A 245 15.67 -0.82 -9.75
N GLY A 246 15.72 0.52 -9.74
CA GLY A 246 15.85 1.36 -10.94
C GLY A 246 17.28 1.54 -11.47
N GLY A 247 18.30 1.20 -10.69
CA GLY A 247 19.71 1.33 -11.09
C GLY A 247 20.09 0.32 -12.16
N VAL A 248 20.33 0.80 -13.39
CA VAL A 248 20.98 0.03 -14.48
C VAL A 248 22.46 0.33 -14.48
#